data_AF-A0A7J7H9D0-F1
#
_entry.id   AF-A0A7J7H9D0-F1
#
_cell.length_a   1.000
_cell.length_b   1.000
_cell.length_c   1.000
_cell.angle_alpha   90.00
_cell.angle_beta   90.00
_cell.angle_gamma   90.00
#
_symmetry.space_group_name_H-M   'P 1'
#
loop_
_entity.id
_entity.type
_entity.pdbx_description
1 polymer ?
#
loop_
_entity_poly.entity_id
_entity_poly.type
_entity_poly.pdbx_seq_one_letter_code
_entity_poly.pdbx_strand_id
1 'polypeptide(L)' 'MLVHKRGIALDRSVDLTKFNNYEELIAELDQLFKFNSELKARNKNWLIVFTDDEGDMMLVGDDPWS' A
#
# COMPACT_ATOMS: atom_id res chain seq x y z
N MET A 1 -7.95 -7.45 -0.81
CA MET A 1 -7.70 -6.65 0.41
C MET A 1 -8.38 -5.29 0.26
N LEU A 2 -8.97 -4.74 1.32
CA LEU A 2 -9.44 -3.35 1.33
C LEU A 2 -8.28 -2.43 1.71
N VAL A 3 -8.11 -1.35 0.95
CA VAL A 3 -7.10 -0.33 1.22
C VAL A 3 -7.80 0.99 1.52
N HIS A 4 -7.36 1.61 2.60
CA HIS A 4 -7.88 2.88 3.08
C HIS A 4 -6.80 3.95 3.07
N LYS A 5 -7.12 5.14 2.56
CA LYS A 5 -6.26 6.32 2.68
C LYS A 5 -6.78 7.20 3.80
N ARG A 6 -5.97 7.35 4.86
CA ARG A 6 -6.31 8.18 6.02
C ARG A 6 -6.71 9.59 5.59
N GLY A 7 -7.87 10.04 6.04
CA GLY A 7 -8.43 11.36 5.69
C GLY A 7 -9.32 11.37 4.44
N ILE A 8 -9.53 10.22 3.79
CA ILE A 8 -10.50 10.05 2.70
C ILE A 8 -11.55 9.02 3.12
N ALA A 9 -12.84 9.34 2.95
CA ALA A 9 -13.95 8.48 3.38
C ALA A 9 -14.23 7.30 2.43
N LEU A 10 -13.27 6.91 1.58
CA LEU A 10 -13.52 5.96 0.52
C LEU A 10 -12.39 4.93 0.41
N ASP A 11 -12.81 3.67 0.46
CA ASP A 11 -11.94 2.51 0.36
C ASP A 11 -11.88 1.97 -1.06
N ARG A 12 -10.77 1.31 -1.39
CA ARG A 12 -10.57 0.61 -2.67
C ARG A 12 -10.25 -0.85 -2.40
N SER A 13 -10.81 -1.74 -3.21
CA SER A 13 -10.42 -3.15 -3.20
C SER A 13 -9.21 -3.34 -4.12
N VAL A 14 -8.17 -3.99 -3.60
CA VAL A 14 -6.95 -4.35 -4.32
C VAL A 14 -6.78 -5.85 -4.26
N ASP A 15 -6.47 -6.45 -5.39
CA ASP A 15 -6.16 -7.87 -5.52
C ASP A 15 -4.64 -8.06 -5.48
N LEU A 16 -4.13 -8.57 -4.36
CA LEU A 16 -2.69 -8.70 -4.11
C LEU A 16 -2.05 -9.76 -5.01
N THR A 17 -2.81 -10.74 -5.51
CA THR A 17 -2.26 -11.82 -6.34
C THR A 17 -1.84 -11.37 -7.74
N LYS A 18 -2.10 -10.10 -8.08
CA LYS A 18 -1.72 -9.49 -9.37
C LYS A 18 -0.30 -8.95 -9.40
N PHE A 19 0.38 -8.89 -8.26
CA PHE A 19 1.69 -8.28 -8.13
C PHE A 19 2.75 -9.33 -7.79
N ASN A 20 3.97 -9.10 -8.26
CA ASN A 20 5.12 -9.99 -8.03
C ASN A 20 6.13 -9.40 -7.05
N ASN A 21 5.90 -8.17 -6.58
CA ASN A 21 6.76 -7.46 -5.64
C ASN A 21 6.03 -6.24 -5.06
N TYR A 22 6.61 -5.65 -4.01
CA TYR A 22 6.08 -4.44 -3.39
C TYR A 22 6.13 -3.21 -4.30
N GLU A 23 7.07 -3.12 -5.25
CA GLU A 23 7.17 -1.96 -6.13
C GLU A 23 5.94 -1.84 -7.03
N GLU A 24 5.47 -2.95 -7.58
CA GLU A 24 4.23 -3.04 -8.38
C GLU A 24 3.00 -2.66 -7.55
N LEU A 25 2.88 -3.20 -6.33
CA LEU A 25 1.80 -2.84 -5.40
C LEU A 25 1.82 -1.34 -5.09
N ILE A 26 2.99 -0.79 -4.73
CA ILE A 26 3.15 0.63 -4.39
C ILE A 26 2.80 1.51 -5.59
N ALA A 27 3.19 1.11 -6.80
CA ALA A 27 2.87 1.85 -8.02
C ALA A 27 1.36 1.89 -8.29
N GLU A 28 0.66 0.78 -8.08
CA GLU A 28 -0.80 0.72 -8.22
C GLU A 28 -1.51 1.59 -7.16
N LEU A 29 -1.07 1.53 -5.90
CA LEU A 29 -1.64 2.35 -4.82
C LEU A 29 -1.43 3.85 -5.07
N ASP A 30 -0.28 4.24 -5.63
CA ASP A 30 0.00 5.63 -6.00
C ASP A 30 -1.01 6.15 -7.05
N GLN A 31 -1.37 5.31 -8.02
CA GLN A 31 -2.37 5.62 -9.04
C GLN A 31 -3.80 5.62 -8.47
N LEU A 32 -4.19 4.56 -7.75
CA LEU A 32 -5.54 4.38 -7.21
C LEU A 32 -5.96 5.52 -6.28
N PHE A 33 -5.02 6.03 -5.48
CA PHE A 33 -5.27 7.09 -4.50
C PHE A 33 -4.72 8.46 -4.92
N LYS A 34 -4.26 8.59 -6.18
CA LYS A 34 -3.79 9.83 -6.80
C LYS A 34 -2.74 10.56 -5.94
N PHE A 35 -1.69 9.83 -5.56
CA PHE A 35 -0.56 10.39 -4.82
C PHE A 35 0.45 11.11 -5.70
N ASN A 36 0.26 11.15 -7.02
CA ASN A 36 1.12 11.90 -7.96
C ASN A 36 2.62 11.53 -7.81
N SER A 37 2.92 10.25 -7.65
CA SER A 37 4.27 9.70 -7.40
C SER A 37 4.85 9.96 -6.00
N GLU A 38 4.12 10.56 -5.06
CA GLU A 38 4.60 10.74 -3.68
C GLU A 38 4.85 9.41 -2.95
N LEU A 39 4.09 8.33 -3.23
CA LEU A 39 4.36 7.02 -2.60
C LEU A 39 5.62 6.34 -3.14
N LYS A 40 6.08 6.76 -4.32
CA LYS A 40 7.30 6.25 -4.98
C LYS A 40 8.51 7.16 -4.76
N ALA A 41 8.32 8.34 -4.19
CA ALA A 41 9.39 9.30 -3.98
C ALA A 41 10.50 8.73 -3.10
N ARG A 42 11.74 9.19 -3.28
CA ARG A 42 12.90 8.73 -2.48
C ARG A 42 12.81 9.21 -1.03
N ASN A 43 12.20 10.38 -0.82
CA ASN A 43 11.87 10.95 0.49
C ASN A 43 10.35 10.82 0.68
N LYS A 44 9.89 9.64 1.11
CA LYS A 44 8.47 9.38 1.32
C LYS A 44 8.03 10.04 2.63
N ASN A 45 7.01 10.88 2.57
CA ASN A 45 6.28 11.36 3.75
C ASN A 45 5.14 10.42 4.16
N TRP A 46 5.02 9.29 3.47
CA TRP A 46 3.92 8.35 3.57
C TRP A 46 4.44 6.96 3.90
N LEU A 47 3.73 6.30 4.81
CA LEU A 47 3.92 4.90 5.15
C LEU A 47 2.73 4.10 4.63
N ILE A 48 2.99 2.90 4.15
CA ILE A 48 1.96 1.94 3.78
C ILE A 48 2.03 0.82 4.80
N VAL A 49 0.92 0.58 5.48
CA VAL A 49 0.80 -0.45 6.52
C VAL A 49 -0.32 -1.41 6.16
N PHE A 50 -0.19 -2.66 6.58
CA PHE A 50 -1.27 -3.64 6.55
C PHE A 50 -1.52 -4.18 7.95
N THR A 51 -2.71 -4.73 8.15
CA THR A 51 -3.04 -5.47 9.37
C THR A 51 -3.01 -6.94 9.05
N ASP A 52 -2.26 -7.72 9.82
CA ASP A 52 -2.22 -9.18 9.70
C ASP A 52 -3.45 -9.83 10.32
N ASP A 53 -3.44 -11.17 10.39
CA ASP A 53 -4.50 -11.98 10.98
C ASP A 53 -4.55 -11.91 12.51
N GLU A 54 -3.48 -11.44 13.16
CA GLU A 54 -3.41 -11.20 14.61
C GLU A 54 -3.94 -9.80 14.98
N GLY A 55 -4.10 -8.92 13.99
CA GLY A 55 -4.59 -7.56 14.17
C GLY A 55 -3.46 -6.53 14.34
N ASP A 56 -2.21 -6.93 14.17
CA ASP A 56 -1.05 -6.08 14.30
C ASP A 56 -0.78 -5.30 13.01
N MET A 57 -0.40 -4.03 13.16
CA MET A 57 -0.03 -3.18 12.04
C MET A 57 1.43 -3.42 11.65
N MET A 58 1.64 -3.87 10.43
CA MET A 58 2.96 -4.14 9.86
C MET A 58 3.26 -3.20 8.69
N LEU A 59 4.53 -2.84 8.53
CA LEU A 59 4.98 -1.98 7.43
C LEU A 59 5.13 -2.80 6.14
N VAL A 60 4.59 -2.28 5.04
CA VAL A 60 4.79 -2.91 3.73
C VAL A 60 6.26 -2.83 3.33
N GLY A 61 6.87 -3.99 3.06
CA GLY A 61 8.26 -4.11 2.62
C GLY A 61 9.26 -4.53 3.70
N ASP A 62 8.83 -4.70 4.95
CA ASP A 62 9.70 -5.23 6.01
C ASP A 62 9.95 -6.73 5.82
N ASP A 63 8.96 -7.49 5.37
CA ASP A 63 9.08 -8.90 5.02
C ASP A 63 9.29 -9.10 3.51
N PRO A 64 10.00 -10.15 3.06
CA PRO A 64 10.12 -10.49 1.64
C PRO A 64 8.75 -10.70 0.95
N TRP A 65 8.67 -10.34 -0.33
CA TRP A 65 7.52 -10.72 -1.15
C TRP A 65 7.57 -12.23 -1.43
N SER A 66 6.52 -12.98 -1.10
CA SER A 66 6.43 -14.44 -1.30
C SER A 66 5.73 -14.82 -2.60
#